data_AF-A0A4Q0I5Z5-F1
#
_entry.id   AF-A0A4Q0I5Z5-F1
#
_cell.length_a   1.000
_cell.length_b   1.000
_cell.length_c   1.000
_cell.angle_alpha   90.00
_cell.angle_beta   90.00
_cell.angle_gamma   90.00
#
_symmetry.space_group_name_H-M   'P 1'
#
loop_
_entity.id
_entity.type
_entity.pdbx_description
1 polymer ?
#
loop_
_entity_poly.entity_id
_entity_poly.type
_entity_poly.pdbx_seq_one_letter_code
_entity_poly.pdbx_strand_id
1 'polypeptide(L)'
;MDDNYRHPLNEKKMKFRSNVLGTKNGNTRWVVLITICAFLLSSSLSFVSSSLLEDVNIFFSILIVLIIVLIGIVFDIIGIAVTSADESPFHAMASRRYYGAKQAIRLIRNANKVSSVCNDVVGDICGVISGTASAFIVFKVARSASGIAVTLVELSFAGFVAALTIGGKAIGKTIAIENSNYIVYKVGVVAKFVMDRLGFGKKKKKKS
;
A
#
# COMPACT_ATOMS: atom_id res chain seq x y z
N MET A 1 -2.51 66.00 -13.86
CA MET A 1 -2.56 65.00 -12.77
C MET A 1 -2.60 63.66 -13.48
N ASP A 2 -1.41 63.10 -13.66
CA ASP A 2 -1.15 61.85 -14.40
C ASP A 2 -1.22 60.68 -13.43
N ASP A 3 -2.29 59.87 -13.48
CA ASP A 3 -2.34 58.59 -12.77
C ASP A 3 -2.17 57.44 -13.76
N ASN A 4 -0.89 57.10 -13.93
CA ASN A 4 -0.36 56.06 -14.79
C ASN A 4 -0.38 54.72 -14.06
N TYR A 5 -1.51 53.99 -14.10
CA TYR A 5 -1.56 52.60 -13.66
C TYR A 5 -1.00 51.69 -14.76
N ARG A 6 0.33 51.59 -14.82
CA ARG A 6 1.03 50.56 -15.60
C ARG A 6 0.73 49.18 -15.02
N HIS A 7 0.01 48.35 -15.77
CA HIS A 7 0.05 46.90 -15.63
C HIS A 7 1.52 46.42 -15.69
N PRO A 8 2.06 45.74 -14.66
CA PRO A 8 3.28 44.99 -14.86
C PRO A 8 2.91 43.70 -15.60
N LEU A 9 3.08 43.72 -16.92
CA LEU A 9 3.16 42.53 -17.77
C LEU A 9 4.41 41.73 -17.38
N ASN A 10 4.32 40.97 -16.30
CA ASN A 10 5.27 39.90 -16.03
C ASN A 10 4.58 38.78 -15.26
N GLU A 11 3.60 38.15 -15.91
CA GLU A 11 3.26 36.76 -15.60
C GLU A 11 4.47 35.89 -15.95
N LYS A 12 5.44 35.82 -15.04
CA LYS A 12 6.35 34.68 -14.98
C LYS A 12 5.45 33.47 -14.75
N LYS A 13 5.01 32.81 -15.83
CA LYS A 13 4.42 31.48 -15.76
C LYS A 13 5.41 30.65 -14.95
N MET A 14 5.05 30.36 -13.70
CA MET A 14 5.80 29.43 -12.88
C MET A 14 5.69 28.10 -13.61
N LYS A 15 6.72 27.78 -14.40
CA LYS A 15 6.85 26.48 -15.05
C LYS A 15 7.03 25.50 -13.91
N PHE A 16 5.92 24.89 -13.47
CA PHE A 16 5.98 23.65 -12.75
C PHE A 16 6.84 22.72 -13.61
N ARG A 17 8.03 22.38 -13.12
CA ARG A 17 8.81 21.30 -13.70
C ARG A 17 7.89 20.09 -13.64
N SER A 18 7.28 19.73 -14.76
CA SER A 18 6.72 18.39 -14.91
C SER A 18 7.90 17.47 -14.64
N ASN A 19 7.86 16.73 -13.54
CA ASN A 19 8.72 15.57 -13.41
C ASN A 19 8.34 14.68 -14.58
N VAL A 20 9.16 14.72 -15.63
CA VAL A 20 9.07 13.82 -16.79
C VAL A 20 9.44 12.44 -16.25
N LEU A 21 8.47 11.82 -15.61
CA LEU A 21 8.52 10.46 -15.13
C LEU A 21 8.42 9.55 -16.35
N GLY A 22 9.47 8.76 -16.56
CA GLY A 22 9.37 7.53 -17.33
C GLY A 22 9.92 7.61 -18.74
N THR A 23 11.18 7.21 -18.88
CA THR A 23 11.73 6.63 -20.10
C THR A 23 10.70 5.72 -20.77
N LYS A 24 10.30 6.10 -22.00
CA LYS A 24 9.18 5.61 -22.82
C LYS A 24 9.09 4.08 -23.01
N ASN A 25 10.17 3.33 -22.73
CA ASN A 25 10.26 1.88 -23.01
C ASN A 25 10.37 1.00 -21.75
N GLY A 26 10.73 1.57 -20.60
CA GLY A 26 10.81 0.84 -19.32
C GLY A 26 9.51 0.85 -18.53
N ASN A 27 8.71 1.92 -18.70
CA ASN A 27 7.47 2.11 -17.97
C ASN A 27 6.38 1.13 -18.43
N THR A 28 6.26 0.86 -19.73
CA THR A 28 5.21 -0.03 -20.27
C THR A 28 5.38 -1.48 -19.83
N ARG A 29 6.59 -2.04 -19.89
CA ARG A 29 6.86 -3.41 -19.38
C ARG A 29 6.57 -3.54 -17.90
N TRP A 30 6.89 -2.50 -17.13
CA TRP A 30 6.67 -2.50 -15.69
C TRP A 30 5.19 -2.34 -15.33
N VAL A 31 4.46 -1.48 -16.05
CA VAL A 31 3.00 -1.37 -15.95
C VAL A 31 2.33 -2.70 -16.31
N VAL A 32 2.70 -3.33 -17.44
CA VAL A 32 2.15 -4.64 -17.84
C VAL A 32 2.47 -5.71 -16.80
N LEU A 33 3.69 -5.75 -16.26
CA LEU A 33 4.07 -6.70 -15.22
C LEU A 33 3.25 -6.49 -13.95
N ILE A 34 3.03 -5.23 -13.53
CA ILE A 34 2.18 -4.92 -12.39
C ILE A 34 0.74 -5.34 -12.63
N THR A 35 0.17 -5.03 -13.79
CA THR A 35 -1.21 -5.40 -14.09
C THR A 35 -1.38 -6.91 -14.09
N ILE A 36 -0.45 -7.66 -14.69
CA ILE A 36 -0.49 -9.13 -14.70
C ILE A 36 -0.27 -9.70 -13.30
N CYS A 37 0.72 -9.21 -12.55
CA CYS A 37 0.95 -9.65 -11.18
C CYS A 37 -0.23 -9.31 -10.27
N ALA A 38 -0.81 -8.12 -10.38
CA ALA A 38 -1.99 -7.70 -9.64
C ALA A 38 -3.18 -8.61 -9.96
N PHE A 39 -3.42 -8.89 -11.25
CA PHE A 39 -4.48 -9.79 -11.68
C PHE A 39 -4.30 -11.21 -11.13
N LEU A 40 -3.11 -11.81 -11.28
CA LEU A 40 -2.84 -13.17 -10.79
C LEU A 40 -2.93 -13.25 -9.26
N LEU A 41 -2.38 -12.25 -8.56
CA LEU A 41 -2.40 -12.18 -7.11
C LEU A 41 -3.84 -11.99 -6.61
N SER A 42 -4.58 -11.05 -7.20
CA SER A 42 -5.99 -10.78 -6.89
C SER A 42 -6.84 -12.02 -7.11
N SER A 43 -6.72 -12.67 -8.28
CA SER A 43 -7.49 -13.86 -8.61
C SER A 43 -7.19 -15.02 -7.65
N SER A 44 -5.91 -15.23 -7.30
CA SER A 44 -5.52 -16.28 -6.35
C SER A 44 -6.03 -15.98 -4.94
N LEU A 45 -5.90 -14.74 -4.49
CA LEU A 45 -6.29 -14.33 -3.14
C LEU A 45 -7.82 -14.27 -2.99
N SER A 46 -8.55 -13.84 -4.02
CA SER A 46 -10.02 -13.90 -4.06
C SER A 46 -10.50 -15.35 -3.99
N PHE A 47 -9.88 -16.28 -4.72
CA PHE A 47 -10.24 -17.69 -4.65
C PHE A 47 -10.05 -18.27 -3.24
N VAL A 48 -8.92 -17.96 -2.60
CA VAL A 48 -8.65 -18.35 -1.21
C VAL A 48 -9.63 -17.70 -0.25
N SER A 49 -9.90 -16.41 -0.41
CA SER A 49 -10.80 -15.65 0.47
C SER A 49 -12.24 -16.15 0.36
N SER A 50 -12.74 -16.41 -0.85
CA SER A 50 -14.08 -16.98 -1.04
C SER A 50 -14.20 -18.37 -0.42
N SER A 51 -13.21 -19.24 -0.64
CA SER A 51 -13.19 -20.59 -0.06
C SER A 51 -13.16 -20.54 1.47
N LEU A 52 -12.36 -19.63 2.04
CA LEU A 52 -12.32 -19.44 3.49
C LEU A 52 -13.66 -18.92 4.01
N LEU A 53 -14.29 -17.94 3.35
CA LEU A 53 -15.52 -17.30 3.82
C LEU A 53 -16.78 -18.19 3.74
N GLU A 54 -16.80 -19.17 2.85
CA GLU A 54 -17.95 -20.07 2.66
C GLU A 54 -18.21 -20.92 3.91
N ASP A 55 -17.15 -21.45 4.52
CA ASP A 55 -17.22 -22.36 5.68
C ASP A 55 -17.28 -21.65 7.04
N VAL A 56 -17.04 -20.34 7.12
CA VAL A 56 -17.03 -19.63 8.42
C VAL A 56 -18.38 -19.03 8.78
N ASN A 57 -18.55 -18.89 10.10
CA ASN A 57 -19.69 -18.23 10.72
C ASN A 57 -19.64 -16.71 10.47
N ILE A 58 -20.81 -16.06 10.41
CA ILE A 58 -20.94 -14.62 10.06
C ILE A 58 -20.04 -13.71 10.91
N PHE A 59 -19.94 -14.00 12.22
CA PHE A 59 -19.08 -13.25 13.13
C PHE A 59 -17.60 -13.33 12.73
N PHE A 60 -17.12 -14.51 12.35
CA PHE A 60 -15.75 -14.69 11.88
C PHE A 60 -15.52 -14.06 10.50
N SER A 61 -16.52 -14.08 9.62
CA SER A 61 -16.42 -13.43 8.31
C SER A 61 -16.23 -11.92 8.45
N ILE A 62 -16.93 -11.26 9.38
CA ILE A 62 -16.75 -9.84 9.69
C ILE A 62 -15.32 -9.58 10.21
N LEU A 63 -14.82 -10.44 11.11
CA LEU A 63 -13.47 -10.33 11.65
C LEU A 63 -12.40 -10.47 10.56
N ILE A 64 -12.58 -11.38 9.61
CA ILE A 64 -11.67 -11.58 8.47
C ILE A 64 -11.64 -10.33 7.59
N VAL A 65 -12.81 -9.75 7.25
CA VAL A 65 -12.89 -8.50 6.49
C VAL A 65 -12.12 -7.38 7.18
N LEU A 66 -12.30 -7.23 8.50
CA LEU A 66 -11.60 -6.23 9.30
C LEU A 66 -10.07 -6.43 9.24
N ILE A 67 -9.61 -7.67 9.36
CA ILE A 67 -8.18 -8.02 9.26
C ILE A 67 -7.64 -7.68 7.86
N ILE A 68 -8.36 -7.99 6.79
CA ILE A 68 -7.95 -7.68 5.41
C ILE A 68 -7.78 -6.16 5.22
N VAL A 69 -8.71 -5.36 5.75
CA VAL A 69 -8.63 -3.89 5.70
C VAL A 69 -7.43 -3.37 6.48
N LEU A 70 -7.21 -3.87 7.70
CA LEU A 70 -6.05 -3.48 8.51
C LEU A 70 -4.73 -3.82 7.82
N ILE A 71 -4.63 -4.99 7.19
CA ILE A 71 -3.47 -5.38 6.39
C ILE A 71 -3.26 -4.37 5.25
N GLY A 72 -4.32 -4.03 4.51
CA GLY A 72 -4.26 -3.04 3.44
C GLY A 72 -3.75 -1.67 3.90
N ILE A 73 -4.23 -1.18 5.05
CA ILE A 73 -3.77 0.09 5.65
C ILE A 73 -2.28 0.00 6.04
N VAL A 74 -1.82 -1.11 6.61
CA VAL A 74 -0.40 -1.28 6.97
C VAL A 74 0.49 -1.26 5.72
N PHE A 75 0.07 -1.92 4.63
CA PHE A 75 0.80 -1.89 3.37
C PHE A 75 0.82 -0.49 2.74
N ASP A 76 -0.27 0.27 2.84
CA ASP A 76 -0.33 1.68 2.42
C ASP A 76 0.68 2.55 3.19
N ILE A 77 0.71 2.42 4.52
CA ILE A 77 1.68 3.10 5.39
C ILE A 77 3.12 2.78 4.98
N ILE A 78 3.41 1.51 4.67
CA ILE A 78 4.74 1.11 4.19
C ILE A 78 5.06 1.77 2.85
N GLY A 79 4.13 1.78 1.90
CA GLY A 79 4.31 2.40 0.58
C GLY A 79 4.63 3.90 0.68
N ILE A 80 3.91 4.61 1.55
CA ILE A 80 4.11 6.04 1.81
C ILE A 80 5.43 6.28 2.55
N ALA A 81 5.72 5.50 3.59
CA ALA A 81 6.95 5.62 4.36
C ALA A 81 8.20 5.41 3.48
N VAL A 82 8.17 4.45 2.56
CA VAL A 82 9.27 4.19 1.62
C VAL A 82 9.50 5.37 0.67
N THR A 83 8.43 6.08 0.25
CA THR A 83 8.56 7.27 -0.60
C THR A 83 9.00 8.53 0.15
N SER A 84 8.72 8.61 1.45
CA SER A 84 9.06 9.78 2.28
C SER A 84 10.36 9.64 3.07
N ALA A 85 11.00 8.47 3.06
CA ALA A 85 12.23 8.24 3.80
C ALA A 85 13.47 8.79 3.08
N ASP A 86 14.39 9.35 3.86
CA ASP A 86 15.66 9.92 3.37
C ASP A 86 16.76 8.85 3.37
N GLU A 87 17.59 8.79 2.33
CA GLU A 87 18.70 7.82 2.24
C GLU A 87 19.86 8.13 3.22
N SER A 88 20.07 9.40 3.57
CA SER A 88 21.17 9.90 4.43
C SER A 88 21.32 9.15 5.78
N PRO A 89 20.27 9.04 6.63
CA PRO A 89 20.36 8.28 7.88
C PRO A 89 20.70 6.80 7.65
N PHE A 90 20.26 6.18 6.55
CA PHE A 90 20.55 4.79 6.27
C PHE A 90 21.98 4.55 5.81
N HIS A 91 22.61 5.51 5.13
CA HIS A 91 24.04 5.42 4.80
C HIS A 91 24.92 5.42 6.05
N ALA A 92 24.60 6.26 7.04
CA ALA A 92 25.27 6.25 8.33
C ALA A 92 25.07 4.90 9.08
N MET A 93 23.84 4.38 9.09
CA MET A 93 23.53 3.06 9.67
C MET A 93 24.26 1.92 8.95
N ALA A 94 24.39 1.98 7.61
CA ALA A 94 25.09 0.98 6.82
C ALA A 94 26.60 1.00 7.08
N SER A 95 27.20 2.17 7.30
CA SER A 95 28.60 2.32 7.71
C SER A 95 28.85 1.66 9.08
N ARG A 96 27.92 1.85 10.02
CA ARG A 96 27.92 1.17 11.33
C ARG A 96 27.47 -0.31 11.29
N ARG A 97 27.27 -0.88 10.10
CA ARG A 97 26.88 -2.29 9.87
C ARG A 97 25.57 -2.72 10.55
N TYR A 98 24.61 -1.82 10.71
CA TYR A 98 23.28 -2.17 11.22
C TYR A 98 22.59 -3.23 10.33
N TYR A 99 21.91 -4.18 10.96
CA TYR A 99 21.16 -5.22 10.27
C TYR A 99 20.02 -4.59 9.45
N GLY A 100 19.82 -5.03 8.21
CA GLY A 100 18.75 -4.50 7.33
C GLY A 100 19.05 -3.17 6.62
N ALA A 101 20.07 -2.40 7.05
CA ALA A 101 20.34 -1.06 6.50
C ALA A 101 20.59 -1.04 4.99
N LYS A 102 21.36 -2.00 4.45
CA LYS A 102 21.57 -2.12 2.99
C LYS A 102 20.30 -2.44 2.21
N GLN A 103 19.36 -3.17 2.83
CA GLN A 103 18.09 -3.53 2.21
C GLN A 103 17.11 -2.35 2.23
N ALA A 104 17.09 -1.59 3.34
CA ALA A 104 16.37 -0.33 3.43
C ALA A 104 16.81 0.67 2.33
N ILE A 105 18.12 0.84 2.11
CA ILE A 105 18.62 1.69 1.00
C ILE A 105 18.12 1.20 -0.37
N ARG A 106 18.08 -0.13 -0.60
CA ARG A 106 17.54 -0.69 -1.86
C ARG A 106 16.04 -0.46 -2.02
N LEU A 107 15.29 -0.47 -0.92
CA LEU A 107 13.85 -0.16 -0.91
C LEU A 107 13.63 1.32 -1.28
N ILE A 108 14.37 2.24 -0.66
CA ILE A 108 14.28 3.69 -0.93
C ILE A 108 14.68 4.01 -2.38
N ARG A 109 15.76 3.41 -2.89
CA ARG A 109 16.17 3.57 -4.30
C ARG A 109 15.11 3.12 -5.31
N ASN A 110 14.28 2.15 -4.93
CA ASN A 110 13.17 1.67 -5.75
C ASN A 110 11.81 2.11 -5.21
N ALA A 111 11.76 3.22 -4.45
CA ALA A 111 10.58 3.63 -3.71
C ALA A 111 9.34 3.76 -4.60
N ASN A 112 9.47 4.36 -5.78
CA ASN A 112 8.36 4.49 -6.73
C ASN A 112 7.75 3.14 -7.10
N LYS A 113 8.59 2.11 -7.25
CA LYS A 113 8.11 0.76 -7.61
C LYS A 113 7.45 0.07 -6.44
N VAL A 114 8.08 0.14 -5.27
CA VAL A 114 7.59 -0.49 -4.04
C VAL A 114 6.28 0.16 -3.59
N SER A 115 6.21 1.49 -3.65
CA SER A 115 5.04 2.26 -3.24
C SER A 115 3.83 1.99 -4.12
N SER A 116 3.98 1.96 -5.45
CA SER A 116 2.87 1.62 -6.33
C SER A 116 2.41 0.16 -6.17
N VAL A 117 3.32 -0.78 -5.90
CA VAL A 117 2.91 -2.15 -5.56
C VAL A 117 2.16 -2.19 -4.22
N CYS A 118 2.67 -1.54 -3.18
CA CYS A 118 2.05 -1.58 -1.85
C CYS A 118 0.75 -0.78 -1.75
N ASN A 119 0.67 0.38 -2.38
CA ASN A 119 -0.52 1.23 -2.36
C ASN A 119 -1.52 0.82 -3.43
N ASP A 120 -1.11 0.75 -4.69
CA ASP A 120 -2.05 0.53 -5.80
C ASP A 120 -2.43 -0.95 -5.86
N VAL A 121 -1.45 -1.86 -5.96
CA VAL A 121 -1.78 -3.29 -6.12
C VAL A 121 -2.37 -3.88 -4.83
N VAL A 122 -1.66 -3.79 -3.70
CA VAL A 122 -2.13 -4.42 -2.47
C VAL A 122 -3.34 -3.67 -1.90
N GLY A 123 -3.34 -2.33 -1.95
CA GLY A 123 -4.47 -1.53 -1.48
C GLY A 123 -5.75 -1.79 -2.28
N ASP A 124 -5.69 -1.79 -3.61
CA ASP A 124 -6.87 -2.05 -4.46
C ASP A 124 -7.37 -3.49 -4.28
N ILE A 125 -6.46 -4.46 -4.20
CA ILE A 125 -6.84 -5.87 -3.96
C ILE A 125 -7.50 -6.05 -2.60
N CYS A 126 -6.95 -5.47 -1.53
CA CYS A 126 -7.56 -5.50 -0.20
C CYS A 126 -8.94 -4.82 -0.22
N GLY A 127 -9.10 -3.71 -0.94
CA GLY A 127 -10.39 -3.03 -1.11
C GLY A 127 -11.41 -3.89 -1.83
N VAL A 128 -11.05 -4.49 -2.97
CA VAL A 128 -11.94 -5.37 -3.76
C VAL A 128 -12.30 -6.63 -2.98
N ILE A 129 -11.34 -7.27 -2.33
CA ILE A 129 -11.59 -8.50 -1.56
C ILE A 129 -12.46 -8.19 -0.34
N SER A 130 -12.18 -7.12 0.41
CA SER A 130 -13.02 -6.75 1.56
C SER A 130 -14.45 -6.39 1.15
N GLY A 131 -14.64 -5.71 0.00
CA GLY A 131 -15.96 -5.39 -0.55
C GLY A 131 -16.73 -6.59 -1.09
N THR A 132 -16.06 -7.51 -1.79
CA THR A 132 -16.68 -8.75 -2.26
C THR A 132 -17.00 -9.69 -1.10
N ALA A 133 -16.13 -9.75 -0.09
CA ALA A 133 -16.36 -10.50 1.14
C ALA A 133 -17.54 -9.95 1.94
N SER A 134 -17.67 -8.63 2.09
CA SER A 134 -18.82 -8.03 2.77
C SER A 134 -20.12 -8.32 2.03
N ALA A 135 -20.14 -8.22 0.69
CA ALA A 135 -21.29 -8.60 -0.12
C ALA A 135 -21.66 -10.09 0.02
N PHE A 136 -20.67 -10.98 0.12
CA PHE A 136 -20.91 -12.41 0.32
C PHE A 136 -21.54 -12.70 1.69
N ILE A 137 -21.08 -12.01 2.75
CA ILE A 137 -21.66 -12.11 4.10
C ILE A 137 -23.13 -11.69 4.07
N VAL A 138 -23.43 -10.59 3.39
CA VAL A 138 -24.80 -10.10 3.22
C VAL A 138 -25.64 -11.14 2.50
N PHE A 139 -25.16 -11.70 1.40
CA PHE A 139 -25.90 -12.70 0.64
C PHE A 139 -26.25 -13.93 1.50
N LYS A 140 -25.33 -14.37 2.37
CA LYS A 140 -25.55 -15.45 3.34
C LYS A 140 -26.63 -15.08 4.37
N VAL A 141 -26.61 -13.84 4.88
CA VAL A 141 -27.60 -13.33 5.85
C VAL A 141 -28.99 -13.13 5.22
N ALA A 142 -29.05 -12.55 4.01
CA ALA A 142 -30.29 -12.30 3.28
C ALA A 142 -31.04 -13.59 2.93
N ARG A 143 -30.32 -14.71 2.78
CA ARG A 143 -30.90 -16.03 2.56
C ARG A 143 -31.53 -16.63 3.82
N SER A 144 -31.10 -16.19 5.01
CA SER A 144 -31.66 -16.62 6.31
C SER A 144 -32.73 -15.67 6.86
N ALA A 145 -32.78 -14.41 6.42
CA ALA A 145 -33.78 -13.43 6.85
C ALA A 145 -34.17 -12.50 5.70
N SER A 146 -35.46 -12.40 5.36
CA SER A 146 -35.98 -11.48 4.35
C SER A 146 -36.46 -10.18 5.00
N GLY A 147 -35.95 -9.03 4.58
CA GLY A 147 -36.53 -7.73 4.95
C GLY A 147 -35.60 -6.53 4.81
N ILE A 148 -36.20 -5.33 4.88
CA ILE A 148 -35.54 -4.02 4.79
C ILE A 148 -34.46 -3.84 5.89
N ALA A 149 -34.65 -4.48 7.05
CA ALA A 149 -33.69 -4.43 8.15
C ALA A 149 -32.31 -5.04 7.78
N VAL A 150 -32.28 -6.08 6.94
CA VAL A 150 -31.03 -6.72 6.50
C VAL A 150 -30.24 -5.77 5.59
N THR A 151 -30.92 -5.13 4.65
CA THR A 151 -30.31 -4.14 3.74
C THR A 151 -29.78 -2.91 4.51
N LEU A 152 -30.47 -2.49 5.58
CA LEU A 152 -30.02 -1.36 6.39
C LEU A 152 -28.76 -1.71 7.20
N VAL A 153 -28.68 -2.93 7.74
CA VAL A 153 -27.49 -3.43 8.45
C VAL A 153 -26.33 -3.61 7.47
N GLU A 154 -26.57 -4.12 6.27
CA GLU A 154 -25.58 -4.21 5.19
C GLU A 154 -24.99 -2.84 4.86
N LEU A 155 -25.84 -1.86 4.55
CA LEU A 155 -25.37 -0.55 4.12
C LEU A 155 -24.59 0.16 5.23
N SER A 156 -25.04 -0.02 6.48
CA SER A 156 -24.34 0.46 7.66
C SER A 156 -22.98 -0.20 7.83
N PHE A 157 -22.89 -1.52 7.61
CA PHE A 157 -21.65 -2.27 7.71
C PHE A 157 -20.66 -1.91 6.59
N ALA A 158 -21.12 -1.85 5.34
CA ALA A 158 -20.30 -1.42 4.20
C ALA A 158 -19.81 0.02 4.39
N GLY A 159 -20.68 0.92 4.84
CA GLY A 159 -20.32 2.29 5.20
C GLY A 159 -19.30 2.38 6.33
N PHE A 160 -19.44 1.54 7.36
CA PHE A 160 -18.47 1.45 8.46
C PHE A 160 -17.10 0.97 7.97
N VAL A 161 -17.04 -0.07 7.14
CA VAL A 161 -15.80 -0.58 6.56
C VAL A 161 -15.15 0.47 5.66
N ALA A 162 -15.93 1.18 4.84
CA ALA A 162 -15.42 2.27 4.00
C ALA A 162 -14.86 3.43 4.84
N ALA A 163 -15.60 3.88 5.86
CA ALA A 163 -15.16 4.93 6.77
C ALA A 163 -13.88 4.55 7.52
N LEU A 164 -13.79 3.30 7.99
CA LEU A 164 -12.59 2.77 8.65
C LEU A 164 -11.39 2.71 7.68
N THR A 165 -11.62 2.31 6.44
CA THR A 165 -10.55 2.23 5.42
C THR A 165 -10.02 3.62 5.09
N ILE A 166 -10.90 4.58 4.83
CA ILE A 166 -10.53 5.96 4.48
C ILE A 166 -9.88 6.67 5.67
N GLY A 167 -10.50 6.58 6.85
CA GLY A 167 -9.98 7.18 8.08
C GLY A 167 -8.66 6.55 8.53
N GLY A 168 -8.53 5.23 8.42
CA GLY A 168 -7.31 4.49 8.75
C GLY A 168 -6.15 4.87 7.86
N LYS A 169 -6.36 4.99 6.54
CA LYS A 169 -5.34 5.48 5.60
C LYS A 169 -4.94 6.93 5.90
N ALA A 170 -5.90 7.80 6.25
CA ALA A 170 -5.62 9.20 6.58
C ALA A 170 -4.71 9.34 7.81
N ILE A 171 -5.03 8.64 8.91
CA ILE A 171 -4.21 8.62 10.13
C ILE A 171 -2.85 7.96 9.84
N GLY A 172 -2.87 6.84 9.12
CA GLY A 172 -1.67 6.09 8.75
C GLY A 172 -0.68 6.94 7.96
N LYS A 173 -1.15 7.80 7.06
CA LYS A 173 -0.31 8.69 6.25
C LYS A 173 0.49 9.68 7.10
N THR A 174 -0.12 10.28 8.12
CA THR A 174 0.58 11.18 9.04
C THR A 174 1.69 10.44 9.78
N ILE A 175 1.38 9.26 10.31
CA ILE A 175 2.35 8.40 11.01
C ILE A 175 3.47 7.96 10.07
N ALA A 176 3.14 7.62 8.81
CA ALA A 176 4.08 7.19 7.79
C ALA A 176 5.11 8.27 7.46
N ILE A 177 4.69 9.53 7.41
CA ILE A 177 5.56 10.66 7.08
C ILE A 177 6.44 11.02 8.28
N GLU A 178 5.86 11.14 9.48
CA GLU A 178 6.61 11.47 10.70
C GLU A 178 7.65 10.40 11.07
N ASN A 179 7.31 9.12 10.90
CA ASN A 179 8.14 7.98 11.28
C ASN A 179 8.68 7.19 10.07
N SER A 180 8.80 7.83 8.91
CA SER A 180 9.19 7.21 7.63
C SER A 180 10.48 6.38 7.75
N ASN A 181 11.54 6.99 8.30
CA ASN A 181 12.84 6.35 8.46
C ASN A 181 12.79 5.11 9.38
N TYR A 182 11.98 5.15 10.45
CA TYR A 182 11.85 4.02 11.37
C TYR A 182 11.06 2.86 10.74
N ILE A 183 9.97 3.17 10.04
CA ILE A 183 9.14 2.17 9.34
C ILE A 183 9.96 1.48 8.25
N VAL A 184 10.67 2.26 7.43
CA VAL A 184 11.52 1.72 6.36
C VAL A 184 12.68 0.89 6.92
N TYR A 185 13.26 1.29 8.06
CA TYR A 185 14.25 0.47 8.74
C TYR A 185 13.68 -0.88 9.17
N LYS A 186 12.51 -0.89 9.85
CA LYS A 186 11.83 -2.14 10.24
C LYS A 186 11.51 -3.03 9.05
N VAL A 187 10.97 -2.47 7.97
CA VAL A 187 10.70 -3.21 6.73
C VAL A 187 11.99 -3.77 6.14
N GLY A 188 13.08 -3.00 6.14
CA GLY A 188 14.40 -3.46 5.69
C GLY A 188 14.98 -4.60 6.55
N VAL A 189 14.75 -4.57 7.87
CA VAL A 189 15.12 -5.64 8.81
C VAL A 189 14.30 -6.90 8.53
N VAL A 190 12.99 -6.79 8.42
CA VAL A 190 12.09 -7.92 8.11
C VAL A 190 12.42 -8.51 6.75
N ALA A 191 12.61 -7.69 5.72
CA ALA A 191 12.99 -8.15 4.40
C ALA A 191 14.33 -8.92 4.42
N LYS A 192 15.32 -8.44 5.18
CA LYS A 192 16.58 -9.15 5.34
C LYS A 192 16.40 -10.46 6.10
N PHE A 193 15.60 -10.47 7.16
CA PHE A 193 15.30 -11.67 7.96
C PHE A 193 14.60 -12.74 7.12
N VAL A 194 13.59 -12.36 6.35
CA VAL A 194 12.87 -13.23 5.42
C VAL A 194 13.81 -13.80 4.36
N MET A 195 14.70 -12.97 3.79
CA MET A 195 15.69 -13.41 2.80
C MET A 195 16.75 -14.37 3.38
N ASP A 196 17.12 -14.19 4.65
CA ASP A 196 18.05 -15.07 5.38
C ASP A 196 17.38 -16.42 5.69
N ARG A 197 16.10 -16.40 6.07
CA ARG A 197 15.28 -17.62 6.29
C ARG A 197 14.95 -18.36 5.01
N LEU A 198 14.71 -17.66 3.89
CA LEU A 198 14.45 -18.24 2.57
C LEU A 198 15.73 -18.70 1.83
N GLY A 199 16.91 -18.69 2.49
CA GLY A 199 18.12 -19.33 1.98
C GLY A 199 18.88 -18.57 0.88
N PHE A 200 18.44 -17.36 0.49
CA PHE A 200 19.17 -16.54 -0.49
C PHE A 200 20.42 -15.83 0.09
N GLY A 201 20.68 -15.97 1.40
CA GLY A 201 21.75 -15.28 2.13
C GLY A 201 23.16 -15.89 2.07
N LYS A 202 23.34 -17.15 1.66
CA LYS A 202 24.68 -17.78 1.58
C LYS A 202 25.31 -17.66 0.18
N LYS A 203 25.57 -16.45 -0.32
CA LYS A 203 26.61 -16.25 -1.34
C LYS A 203 27.56 -15.09 -1.00
N LYS A 204 28.80 -15.51 -0.72
CA LYS A 204 30.08 -14.77 -0.73
C LYS A 204 30.44 -13.88 0.46
N LYS A 205 31.12 -14.51 1.43
CA LYS A 205 32.41 -14.01 1.96
C LYS A 205 33.47 -15.12 1.90
N LYS A 206 34.22 -15.13 0.79
CA LYS A 206 35.53 -15.76 0.52
C LYS A 206 36.18 -14.75 -0.44
N LYS A 207 37.40 -14.24 -0.29
CA LYS A 207 38.68 -14.71 0.26
C LYS A 207 39.38 -13.51 0.93
N SER A 208 40.10 -13.75 2.03
CA SER A 208 41.57 -13.90 2.16
C SER A 208 42.30 -12.58 2.07
#